data_AF-A0A919U8W2-F1
#
_entry.id   AF-A0A919U8W2-F1
#
_cell.length_a   1.000
_cell.length_b   1.000
_cell.length_c   1.000
_cell.angle_alpha   90.00
_cell.angle_beta   90.00
_cell.angle_gamma   90.00
#
_symmetry.space_group_name_H-M   'P 1'
#
loop_
_entity.id
_entity.type
_entity.pdbx_description
1 polymer ?
#
loop_
_entity_poly.entity_id
_entity_poly.type
_entity_poly.pdbx_seq_one_letter_code
_entity_poly.pdbx_strand_id
1 'polypeptide(L)'
;MFGGGRAAHPVVYGVGRGRDQTCVPSGGTRASGGTPPRSYDHRVEQGRRLMPAQVITGAVPRRDGLAAGDVLVPDGDDNPLLTAELRHRGLRVHTGTWASFGLPAPPAPAVAVYTVDGPDGTGTVGAVLAGWHAAAGARTVLLPQPQSFCAGVERAIEIVEEALARFPHPVYVRKQIVHNLHVVRDLADRGAVFVDELDEVPAGATVVFSAHGVAPSVHQEAAGRRLRVIDATCPLVTKVHSEVRRFARRDHQIVLIGHAGHEEAEGTLGEAPERTRLVQTAADVAALPDIDGPVAYVTQTTLAVDEVTAVVAALRERFPQITGPGSDDVCYATTNRQRAVLAVAGESDLVYVVGSRNSSNSVRLVELVERAGKSARLIEDVTGVRLAELAGATTVGLTAGASASPTLVARIVRSLRRLGPVEVVERRVATETITFNLPRELAS
;
A
#
# COMPACT_ATOMS: atom_id res chain seq x y z
N MET A 1 44.20 59.90 -19.85
CA MET A 1 44.55 58.84 -18.88
C MET A 1 43.47 57.78 -18.94
N PHE A 2 43.91 56.51 -18.88
CA PHE A 2 43.26 55.33 -19.45
C PHE A 2 41.83 55.04 -18.97
N GLY A 3 40.92 54.89 -19.94
CA GLY A 3 39.66 54.16 -19.80
C GLY A 3 39.72 52.91 -20.69
N GLY A 4 39.89 51.75 -20.06
CA GLY A 4 39.83 50.45 -20.72
C GLY A 4 39.18 49.46 -19.77
N GLY A 5 37.97 49.01 -20.09
CA GLY A 5 37.24 47.98 -19.37
C GLY A 5 36.77 46.92 -20.35
N ARG A 6 37.51 45.81 -20.41
CA ARG A 6 37.25 44.63 -21.23
C ARG A 6 36.09 43.80 -20.65
N ALA A 7 35.47 43.03 -21.54
CA ALA A 7 34.51 41.98 -21.28
C ALA A 7 35.01 40.93 -20.26
N ALA A 8 34.08 40.38 -19.48
CA ALA A 8 34.25 39.13 -18.76
C ALA A 8 33.03 38.23 -19.01
N HIS A 9 33.31 37.03 -19.51
CA HIS A 9 32.37 35.94 -19.73
C HIS A 9 31.81 35.41 -18.39
N PRO A 10 30.59 34.81 -18.38
CA PRO A 10 30.12 34.10 -17.21
C PRO A 10 30.88 32.78 -17.06
N VAL A 11 31.46 32.57 -15.88
CA VAL A 11 32.02 31.29 -15.44
C VAL A 11 30.88 30.42 -14.93
N VAL A 12 30.78 29.22 -15.48
CA VAL A 12 29.85 28.15 -15.07
C VAL A 12 30.34 27.52 -13.76
N TYR A 13 29.48 27.45 -12.76
CA TYR A 13 29.59 26.46 -11.68
C TYR A 13 28.24 25.76 -11.52
N GLY A 14 28.16 24.55 -12.07
CA GLY A 14 27.13 23.59 -11.69
C GLY A 14 27.48 22.98 -10.34
N VAL A 15 26.52 22.91 -9.42
CA VAL A 15 26.71 22.19 -8.16
C VAL A 15 25.58 21.17 -8.02
N GLY A 16 25.97 19.90 -8.20
CA GLY A 16 25.17 18.73 -7.86
C GLY A 16 25.06 18.54 -6.35
N ARG A 17 24.08 17.72 -5.95
CA ARG A 17 23.68 17.42 -4.57
C ARG A 17 24.85 16.95 -3.68
N GLY A 18 24.86 17.39 -2.41
CA GLY A 18 25.73 16.87 -1.35
C GLY A 18 25.37 17.44 0.03
N ARG A 19 25.47 16.62 1.08
CA ARG A 19 25.08 16.86 2.49
C ARG A 19 26.04 17.80 3.24
N ASP A 20 25.53 18.32 4.37
CA ASP A 20 26.21 18.95 5.52
C ASP A 20 27.06 20.22 5.32
N GLN A 21 26.72 21.30 6.04
CA GLN A 21 27.62 21.96 7.03
C GLN A 21 27.04 23.29 7.60
N THR A 22 26.81 23.26 8.92
CA THR A 22 27.02 24.27 10.00
C THR A 22 27.13 25.79 9.75
N CYS A 23 26.42 26.53 10.62
CA CYS A 23 26.40 27.99 10.84
C CYS A 23 27.69 28.59 11.47
N VAL A 24 27.99 29.88 11.20
CA VAL A 24 28.47 30.94 12.16
C VAL A 24 28.19 32.36 11.59
N PRO A 25 27.72 33.38 12.37
CA PRO A 25 27.48 34.75 11.92
C PRO A 25 28.54 35.77 12.40
N SER A 26 28.71 36.90 11.69
CA SER A 26 29.44 38.06 12.23
C SER A 26 28.93 39.42 11.74
N GLY A 27 28.59 40.29 12.70
CA GLY A 27 29.06 41.69 12.73
C GLY A 27 28.18 42.74 12.05
N GLY A 28 27.53 43.57 12.88
CA GLY A 28 26.59 44.62 12.49
C GLY A 28 27.17 45.95 11.98
N THR A 29 26.29 46.84 11.53
CA THR A 29 26.11 48.22 12.05
C THR A 29 24.86 48.88 11.43
N ARG A 30 24.21 49.75 12.22
CA ARG A 30 22.89 50.38 11.99
C ARG A 30 22.98 51.77 11.34
N ALA A 31 21.82 52.19 10.82
CA ALA A 31 21.26 53.54 10.59
C ALA A 31 21.07 53.87 9.10
N SER A 32 19.97 54.42 8.59
CA SER A 32 18.68 54.87 9.12
C SER A 32 17.83 55.33 7.92
N GLY A 33 16.51 55.09 7.90
CA GLY A 33 15.60 55.84 7.02
C GLY A 33 14.45 55.04 6.37
N GLY A 34 13.24 55.15 6.92
CA GLY A 34 12.00 55.27 6.16
C GLY A 34 11.43 54.05 5.41
N THR A 35 10.49 53.36 6.06
CA THR A 35 9.14 52.88 5.62
C THR A 35 8.86 51.59 6.42
N PRO A 36 7.73 51.45 7.15
CA PRO A 36 7.46 50.19 7.84
C PRO A 36 7.33 49.09 6.78
N PRO A 37 8.11 48.01 6.84
CA PRO A 37 7.83 46.86 5.99
C PRO A 37 6.43 46.38 6.37
N ARG A 38 5.54 46.25 5.38
CA ARG A 38 4.28 45.52 5.56
C ARG A 38 4.64 44.21 6.22
N SER A 39 4.18 44.00 7.45
CA SER A 39 4.32 42.74 8.15
C SER A 39 3.62 41.69 7.31
N TYR A 40 4.38 40.91 6.55
CA TYR A 40 3.88 39.64 6.07
C TYR A 40 3.82 38.76 7.30
N ASP A 41 2.60 38.62 7.81
CA ASP A 41 2.27 37.68 8.87
C ASP A 41 2.64 36.29 8.33
N HIS A 42 3.79 35.75 8.76
CA HIS A 42 4.15 34.36 8.54
C HIS A 42 3.27 33.51 9.46
N ARG A 43 1.96 33.53 9.23
CA ARG A 43 1.09 32.42 9.60
C ARG A 43 1.37 31.31 8.59
N VAL A 44 1.83 30.17 9.09
CA VAL A 44 1.76 28.91 8.37
C VAL A 44 0.29 28.70 8.00
N GLU A 45 -0.10 29.03 6.76
CA GLU A 45 -1.46 28.78 6.29
C GLU A 45 -1.71 27.28 6.29
N GLN A 46 -2.69 26.85 7.08
CA GLN A 46 -3.31 25.54 6.95
C GLN A 46 -3.85 25.38 5.52
N GLY A 47 -3.25 24.47 4.74
CA GLY A 47 -3.70 24.05 3.41
C GLY A 47 -3.64 25.15 2.35
N ARG A 48 -2.55 25.23 1.58
CA ARG A 48 -2.47 26.12 0.42
C ARG A 48 -3.49 25.67 -0.63
N ARG A 49 -4.67 26.29 -0.66
CA ARG A 49 -5.66 26.06 -1.72
C ARG A 49 -5.06 26.54 -3.04
N LEU A 50 -4.82 25.61 -3.96
CA LEU A 50 -4.35 25.97 -5.30
C LEU A 50 -5.52 26.56 -6.10
N MET A 51 -5.28 27.71 -6.71
CA MET A 51 -6.29 28.45 -7.48
C MET A 51 -5.92 28.48 -8.96
N PRO A 52 -6.90 28.50 -9.88
CA PRO A 52 -6.63 28.65 -11.31
C PRO A 52 -5.78 29.87 -11.66
N ALA A 53 -5.85 30.95 -10.87
CA ALA A 53 -5.02 32.15 -11.04
C ALA A 53 -3.51 31.92 -10.77
N GLN A 54 -3.13 30.76 -10.23
CA GLN A 54 -1.74 30.37 -10.00
C GLN A 54 -1.15 29.56 -11.17
N VAL A 55 -1.92 29.32 -12.24
CA VAL A 55 -1.48 28.67 -13.47
C VAL A 55 -0.71 29.69 -14.32
N ILE A 56 0.59 29.45 -14.54
CA ILE A 56 1.43 30.29 -15.41
C ILE A 56 1.70 29.56 -16.71
N THR A 57 1.45 30.20 -17.85
CA THR A 57 1.66 29.65 -19.20
C THR A 57 2.71 30.46 -19.98
N GLY A 58 3.40 29.83 -20.93
CA GLY A 58 4.29 30.48 -21.89
C GLY A 58 5.78 30.46 -21.55
N ALA A 59 6.60 31.10 -22.40
CA ALA A 59 8.05 31.20 -22.25
C ALA A 59 8.40 32.14 -21.08
N VAL A 60 8.46 31.59 -19.87
CA VAL A 60 8.90 32.34 -18.68
C VAL A 60 10.36 32.79 -18.89
N PRO A 61 10.75 34.04 -18.59
CA PRO A 61 11.87 34.73 -19.27
C PRO A 61 13.30 34.19 -19.07
N ARG A 62 13.54 33.17 -18.24
CA ARG A 62 14.88 32.59 -18.04
C ARG A 62 14.79 31.12 -17.65
N ARG A 63 15.07 30.22 -18.60
CA ARG A 63 15.13 28.78 -18.36
C ARG A 63 16.11 28.13 -19.31
N ASP A 64 17.14 27.51 -18.75
CA ASP A 64 17.69 26.33 -19.39
C ASP A 64 16.73 25.17 -19.07
N GLY A 65 16.18 24.49 -20.09
CA GLY A 65 15.49 23.20 -19.93
C GLY A 65 13.96 23.17 -20.00
N LEU A 66 13.29 24.22 -20.47
CA LEU A 66 11.81 24.30 -20.49
C LEU A 66 11.25 24.59 -21.87
N ALA A 67 10.17 23.90 -22.24
CA ALA A 67 9.59 23.96 -23.57
C ALA A 67 8.45 24.98 -23.67
N ALA A 68 8.11 25.35 -24.92
CA ALA A 68 6.93 26.16 -25.19
C ALA A 68 5.67 25.30 -25.00
N GLY A 69 4.89 25.60 -23.95
CA GLY A 69 3.68 24.86 -23.59
C GLY A 69 3.61 24.44 -22.11
N ASP A 70 4.74 24.51 -21.41
CA ASP A 70 4.85 24.07 -20.03
C ASP A 70 4.03 24.99 -19.10
N VAL A 71 3.20 24.38 -18.26
CA VAL A 71 2.36 25.08 -17.27
C VAL A 71 2.99 25.01 -15.89
N LEU A 72 3.09 26.14 -15.19
CA LEU A 72 3.56 26.18 -13.80
C LEU A 72 2.41 26.24 -12.81
N VAL A 73 2.48 25.35 -11.82
CA VAL A 73 1.64 25.40 -10.61
C VAL A 73 2.55 25.57 -9.39
N PRO A 74 2.50 26.70 -8.67
CA PRO A 74 3.31 26.94 -7.49
C PRO A 74 2.68 26.29 -6.25
N ASP A 75 3.27 25.20 -5.76
CA ASP A 75 2.92 24.53 -4.50
C ASP A 75 4.09 24.62 -3.49
N GLY A 76 3.84 24.44 -2.20
CA GLY A 76 4.87 24.58 -1.16
C GLY A 76 5.86 23.41 -1.06
N ASP A 77 5.52 22.23 -1.61
CA ASP A 77 6.29 20.98 -1.63
C ASP A 77 5.79 20.04 -2.76
N ASP A 78 6.42 18.87 -2.98
CA ASP A 78 5.84 17.80 -3.81
C ASP A 78 4.53 17.29 -3.16
N ASN A 79 3.41 17.61 -3.82
CA ASN A 79 2.05 17.26 -3.47
C ASN A 79 1.60 16.02 -4.26
N PRO A 80 1.58 14.84 -3.60
CA PRO A 80 1.34 13.59 -4.30
C PRO A 80 -0.08 13.45 -4.85
N LEU A 81 -1.08 14.11 -4.26
CA LEU A 81 -2.46 14.09 -4.77
C LEU A 81 -2.56 14.86 -6.08
N LEU A 82 -1.96 16.05 -6.13
CA LEU A 82 -1.90 16.85 -7.35
C LEU A 82 -1.11 16.15 -8.44
N THR A 83 0.08 15.63 -8.09
CA THR A 83 0.93 14.86 -9.02
C THR A 83 0.18 13.66 -9.60
N ALA A 84 -0.55 12.92 -8.76
CA ALA A 84 -1.33 11.75 -9.19
C ALA A 84 -2.48 12.14 -10.12
N GLU A 85 -3.28 13.15 -9.76
CA GLU A 85 -4.42 13.59 -10.57
C GLU A 85 -3.97 14.10 -11.95
N LEU A 86 -2.87 14.87 -12.02
CA LEU A 86 -2.28 15.31 -13.29
C LEU A 86 -1.83 14.12 -14.16
N ARG A 87 -1.16 13.13 -13.56
CA ARG A 87 -0.71 11.91 -14.27
C ARG A 87 -1.87 11.06 -14.77
N HIS A 88 -2.97 10.93 -14.01
CA HIS A 88 -4.16 10.20 -14.46
C HIS A 88 -4.80 10.81 -15.71
N ARG A 89 -4.62 12.12 -15.93
CA ARG A 89 -5.11 12.82 -17.12
C ARG A 89 -4.09 12.84 -18.27
N GLY A 90 -3.07 11.98 -18.20
CA GLY A 90 -2.09 11.78 -19.25
C GLY A 90 -0.98 12.84 -19.29
N LEU A 91 -0.88 13.71 -18.28
CA LEU A 91 0.20 14.69 -18.20
C LEU A 91 1.46 14.05 -17.63
N ARG A 92 2.60 14.30 -18.27
CA ARG A 92 3.90 14.10 -17.62
C ARG A 92 4.10 15.22 -16.62
N VAL A 93 4.53 14.90 -15.41
CA VAL A 93 4.71 15.87 -14.33
C VAL A 93 6.15 15.86 -13.89
N HIS A 94 6.81 17.00 -14.00
CA HIS A 94 8.12 17.23 -13.41
C HIS A 94 7.97 18.20 -12.24
N THR A 95 8.55 17.84 -11.10
CA THR A 95 8.58 18.70 -9.92
C THR A 95 9.99 19.25 -9.73
N GLY A 96 10.08 20.56 -9.54
CA GLY A 96 11.32 21.25 -9.22
C GLY A 96 11.11 22.24 -8.10
N THR A 97 12.19 22.72 -7.50
CA THR A 97 12.11 23.79 -6.51
C THR A 97 12.69 25.05 -7.13
N TRP A 98 11.91 26.13 -7.16
CA TRP A 98 12.35 27.40 -7.71
C TRP A 98 12.74 28.34 -6.56
N ALA A 99 14.03 28.66 -6.49
CA ALA A 99 14.54 29.72 -5.64
C ALA A 99 14.48 31.03 -6.42
N SER A 100 13.92 32.09 -5.83
CA SER A 100 13.93 33.42 -6.43
C SER A 100 15.37 33.95 -6.51
N PHE A 101 16.03 33.86 -7.67
CA PHE A 101 17.32 34.51 -7.90
C PHE A 101 17.11 35.96 -8.34
N GLY A 102 17.59 36.92 -7.55
CA GLY A 102 17.65 38.34 -7.92
C GLY A 102 16.77 39.31 -7.11
N LEU A 103 16.08 38.85 -6.07
CA LEU A 103 15.48 39.70 -5.04
C LEU A 103 16.22 39.47 -3.71
N PRO A 104 16.42 40.49 -2.85
CA PRO A 104 16.99 40.27 -1.52
C PRO A 104 16.09 39.26 -0.80
N ALA A 105 16.67 38.10 -0.50
CA ALA A 105 15.93 36.92 -0.05
C ALA A 105 15.07 37.21 1.18
N PRO A 106 13.74 36.97 1.16
CA PRO A 106 13.03 36.71 2.39
C PRO A 106 13.36 35.30 2.87
N PRO A 107 13.36 35.03 4.18
CA PRO A 107 13.46 33.67 4.69
C PRO A 107 12.13 32.96 4.41
N ALA A 108 12.16 31.96 3.50
CA ALA A 108 11.14 30.95 3.17
C ALA A 108 10.07 31.26 2.08
N PRO A 109 9.52 30.20 1.43
CA PRO A 109 10.13 28.92 1.05
C PRO A 109 10.37 28.85 -0.46
N ALA A 110 11.23 27.92 -0.86
CA ALA A 110 11.42 27.59 -2.26
C ALA A 110 10.09 27.04 -2.83
N VAL A 111 9.63 27.58 -3.95
CA VAL A 111 8.31 27.22 -4.53
C VAL A 111 8.47 25.91 -5.28
N ALA A 112 7.71 24.87 -4.91
CA ALA A 112 7.59 23.69 -5.75
C ALA A 112 6.85 24.07 -7.02
N VAL A 113 7.49 23.81 -8.15
CA VAL A 113 7.00 24.13 -9.48
C VAL A 113 6.73 22.83 -10.20
N TYR A 114 5.49 22.67 -10.61
CA TYR A 114 5.07 21.62 -11.52
C TYR A 114 5.29 22.09 -12.94
N THR A 115 5.94 21.31 -13.79
CA THR A 115 5.84 21.49 -15.25
C THR A 115 5.12 20.29 -15.82
N VAL A 116 4.20 20.57 -16.75
CA VAL A 116 3.41 19.53 -17.38
C VAL A 116 3.48 19.58 -18.90
N ASP A 117 3.65 18.39 -19.48
CA ASP A 117 3.61 18.18 -20.92
C ASP A 117 2.43 17.27 -21.27
N GLY A 118 1.64 17.65 -22.28
CA GLY A 118 0.57 16.81 -22.83
C GLY A 118 -0.43 17.59 -23.69
N PRO A 119 -1.39 16.89 -24.35
CA PRO A 119 -2.46 17.54 -25.11
C PRO A 119 -3.30 18.43 -24.19
N ASP A 120 -3.53 19.69 -24.58
CA ASP A 120 -4.28 20.69 -23.81
C ASP A 120 -3.86 20.81 -22.32
N GLY A 121 -2.56 21.05 -22.08
CA GLY A 121 -1.99 21.15 -20.74
C GLY A 121 -2.66 22.24 -19.87
N THR A 122 -3.06 23.38 -20.46
CA THR A 122 -3.72 24.47 -19.71
C THR A 122 -5.13 24.11 -19.29
N GLY A 123 -5.95 23.57 -20.20
CA GLY A 123 -7.31 23.12 -19.88
C GLY A 123 -7.31 21.99 -18.85
N THR A 124 -6.40 21.02 -19.01
CA THR A 124 -6.27 19.90 -18.09
C THR A 124 -5.86 20.34 -16.68
N VAL A 125 -4.84 21.20 -16.54
CA VAL A 125 -4.44 21.77 -15.24
C VAL A 125 -5.58 22.57 -14.61
N GLY A 126 -6.27 23.41 -15.39
CA GLY A 126 -7.43 24.16 -14.91
C GLY A 126 -8.51 23.25 -14.32
N ALA A 127 -8.85 22.16 -15.01
CA ALA A 127 -9.82 21.17 -14.53
C ALA A 127 -9.32 20.40 -13.30
N VAL A 128 -8.02 20.15 -13.16
CA VAL A 128 -7.45 19.53 -11.95
C VAL A 128 -7.56 20.47 -10.77
N LEU A 129 -7.25 21.75 -10.94
CA LEU A 129 -7.38 22.77 -9.89
C LEU A 129 -8.84 23.02 -9.50
N ALA A 130 -9.77 22.94 -10.44
CA ALA A 130 -11.20 22.97 -10.13
C ALA A 130 -11.60 21.77 -9.24
N GLY A 131 -11.12 20.56 -9.57
CA GLY A 131 -11.32 19.36 -8.74
C GLY A 131 -10.67 19.49 -7.35
N TRP A 132 -9.46 20.05 -7.28
CA TRP A 132 -8.77 20.37 -6.03
C TRP A 132 -9.60 21.31 -5.16
N HIS A 133 -10.15 22.36 -5.77
CA HIS A 133 -11.00 23.33 -5.06
C HIS A 133 -12.30 22.68 -4.56
N ALA A 134 -12.96 21.86 -5.38
CA ALA A 134 -14.15 21.12 -4.97
C ALA A 134 -13.86 20.10 -3.86
N ALA A 135 -12.67 19.52 -3.86
CA ALA A 135 -12.16 18.64 -2.81
C ALA A 135 -11.53 19.41 -1.63
N ALA A 136 -11.44 20.73 -1.63
CA ALA A 136 -10.84 21.46 -0.52
C ALA A 136 -11.86 21.66 0.61
N GLY A 137 -11.52 21.27 1.83
CA GLY A 137 -12.47 21.34 2.95
C GLY A 137 -11.95 20.68 4.22
N ALA A 138 -12.59 21.00 5.34
CA ALA A 138 -12.37 20.28 6.60
C ALA A 138 -12.95 18.86 6.47
N ARG A 139 -12.23 17.87 7.02
CA ARG A 139 -12.65 16.46 7.00
C ARG A 139 -12.37 15.75 8.31
N THR A 140 -13.19 14.76 8.58
CA THR A 140 -12.93 13.73 9.58
C THR A 140 -12.46 12.46 8.86
N VAL A 141 -11.31 11.92 9.27
CA VAL A 141 -10.82 10.62 8.81
C VAL A 141 -11.04 9.61 9.93
N LEU A 142 -11.91 8.63 9.67
CA LEU A 142 -12.17 7.52 10.57
C LEU A 142 -11.16 6.40 10.31
N LEU A 143 -10.34 6.09 11.31
CA LEU A 143 -9.36 5.02 11.27
C LEU A 143 -9.85 3.83 12.10
N PRO A 144 -10.40 2.79 11.47
CA PRO A 144 -10.79 1.59 12.18
C PRO A 144 -9.55 0.84 12.70
N GLN A 145 -9.66 0.23 13.88
CA GLN A 145 -8.60 -0.56 14.51
C GLN A 145 -9.16 -1.92 14.94
N PRO A 146 -8.48 -3.04 14.60
CA PRO A 146 -7.16 -3.12 13.94
C PRO A 146 -7.21 -2.94 12.41
N GLN A 147 -6.08 -2.53 11.83
CA GLN A 147 -5.85 -2.40 10.38
C GLN A 147 -4.36 -2.64 10.06
N SER A 148 -4.00 -2.68 8.77
CA SER A 148 -2.60 -2.87 8.30
C SER A 148 -2.03 -4.24 8.71
N PHE A 149 -0.70 -4.38 8.81
CA PHE A 149 -0.01 -5.64 9.08
C PHE A 149 -0.60 -6.49 10.20
N CYS A 150 -0.67 -7.80 9.97
CA CYS A 150 -0.93 -8.79 11.01
C CYS A 150 0.38 -9.53 11.38
N ALA A 151 0.36 -10.29 12.47
CA ALA A 151 1.56 -10.97 12.98
C ALA A 151 2.22 -11.90 11.95
N GLY A 152 1.42 -12.55 11.08
CA GLY A 152 1.95 -13.42 10.03
C GLY A 152 2.69 -12.64 8.94
N VAL A 153 2.18 -11.45 8.58
CA VAL A 153 2.80 -10.57 7.58
C VAL A 153 4.07 -9.92 8.13
N GLU A 154 4.04 -9.41 9.36
CA GLU A 154 5.23 -8.83 10.01
C GLU A 154 6.36 -9.86 10.07
N ARG A 155 6.05 -11.07 10.55
CA ARG A 155 7.00 -12.19 10.57
C ARG A 155 7.56 -12.50 9.18
N ALA A 156 6.72 -12.55 8.15
CA ALA A 156 7.18 -12.92 6.80
C ALA A 156 8.10 -11.85 6.18
N ILE A 157 7.81 -10.57 6.42
CA ILE A 157 8.69 -9.46 6.02
C ILE A 157 10.03 -9.57 6.76
N GLU A 158 9.99 -9.69 8.09
CA GLU A 158 11.18 -9.82 8.93
C GLU A 158 12.06 -11.02 8.51
N ILE A 159 11.47 -12.14 8.12
CA ILE A 159 12.20 -13.30 7.60
C ILE A 159 13.01 -12.96 6.36
N VAL A 160 12.45 -12.20 5.41
CA VAL A 160 13.18 -11.80 4.20
C VAL A 160 14.27 -10.78 4.55
N GLU A 161 13.99 -9.83 5.44
CA GLU A 161 14.97 -8.84 5.91
C GLU A 161 16.18 -9.51 6.59
N GLU A 162 15.93 -10.46 7.49
CA GLU A 162 16.96 -11.23 8.17
C GLU A 162 17.69 -12.18 7.20
N ALA A 163 16.98 -12.75 6.22
CA ALA A 163 17.63 -13.56 5.20
C ALA A 163 18.61 -12.74 4.35
N LEU A 164 18.21 -11.52 3.95
CA LEU A 164 19.07 -10.57 3.23
C LEU A 164 20.28 -10.13 4.08
N ALA A 165 20.12 -10.03 5.40
CA ALA A 165 21.21 -9.64 6.30
C ALA A 165 22.24 -10.77 6.53
N ARG A 166 21.81 -12.04 6.48
CA ARG A 166 22.62 -13.18 6.97
C ARG A 166 23.13 -14.11 5.88
N PHE A 167 22.46 -14.20 4.73
CA PHE A 167 22.79 -15.18 3.69
C PHE A 167 23.41 -14.55 2.43
N PRO A 168 24.17 -15.32 1.64
CA PRO A 168 24.69 -14.85 0.37
C PRO A 168 23.58 -14.40 -0.60
N HIS A 169 23.79 -13.25 -1.23
CA HIS A 169 22.90 -12.72 -2.25
C HIS A 169 23.06 -13.43 -3.61
N PRO A 170 22.02 -13.40 -4.47
CA PRO A 170 20.67 -12.91 -4.14
C PRO A 170 19.90 -13.90 -3.24
N VAL A 171 19.03 -13.36 -2.39
CA VAL A 171 18.03 -14.16 -1.66
C VAL A 171 16.79 -14.23 -2.55
N TYR A 172 16.37 -15.44 -2.89
CA TYR A 172 15.19 -15.66 -3.71
C TYR A 172 13.95 -15.76 -2.84
N VAL A 173 12.82 -15.29 -3.33
CA VAL A 173 11.50 -15.46 -2.69
C VAL A 173 10.58 -16.09 -3.73
N ARG A 174 10.00 -17.25 -3.42
CA ARG A 174 9.02 -17.89 -4.30
C ARG A 174 7.68 -17.18 -4.18
N LYS A 175 7.16 -16.70 -5.30
CA LYS A 175 6.01 -15.79 -5.40
C LYS A 175 6.22 -14.53 -4.54
N GLN A 176 5.19 -13.71 -4.38
CA GLN A 176 5.28 -12.54 -3.49
C GLN A 176 5.29 -12.98 -2.03
N ILE A 177 6.19 -12.43 -1.20
CA ILE A 177 6.25 -12.75 0.23
C ILE A 177 4.90 -12.51 0.92
N VAL A 178 4.22 -11.43 0.51
CA VAL A 178 2.85 -11.06 0.84
C VAL A 178 2.24 -10.34 -0.37
N HIS A 179 0.92 -10.38 -0.55
CA HIS A 179 0.23 -9.65 -1.62
C HIS A 179 0.16 -8.13 -1.36
N ASN A 180 1.30 -7.44 -1.47
CA ASN A 180 1.39 -5.99 -1.46
C ASN A 180 2.56 -5.48 -2.31
N LEU A 181 2.26 -4.72 -3.35
CA LEU A 181 3.26 -4.24 -4.31
C LEU A 181 4.32 -3.31 -3.68
N HIS A 182 3.97 -2.54 -2.65
CA HIS A 182 4.93 -1.67 -1.98
C HIS A 182 5.93 -2.47 -1.15
N VAL A 183 5.47 -3.49 -0.44
CA VAL A 183 6.35 -4.40 0.31
C VAL A 183 7.28 -5.17 -0.63
N VAL A 184 6.73 -5.72 -1.72
CA VAL A 184 7.52 -6.45 -2.72
C VAL A 184 8.59 -5.56 -3.34
N ARG A 185 8.24 -4.32 -3.73
CA ARG A 185 9.22 -3.36 -4.28
C ARG A 185 10.30 -2.98 -3.28
N ASP A 186 9.93 -2.70 -2.03
CA ASP A 186 10.90 -2.35 -0.98
C ASP A 186 11.93 -3.47 -0.76
N LEU A 187 11.47 -4.73 -0.66
CA LEU A 187 12.36 -5.87 -0.50
C LEU A 187 13.21 -6.14 -1.75
N ALA A 188 12.65 -5.93 -2.95
CA ALA A 188 13.39 -6.06 -4.21
C ALA A 188 14.50 -5.01 -4.31
N ASP A 189 14.21 -3.75 -3.94
CA ASP A 189 15.20 -2.66 -3.89
C ASP A 189 16.33 -2.95 -2.88
N ARG A 190 16.07 -3.80 -1.89
CA ARG A 190 17.05 -4.30 -0.91
C ARG A 190 17.77 -5.58 -1.33
N GLY A 191 17.49 -6.09 -2.53
CA GLY A 191 18.21 -7.22 -3.14
C GLY A 191 17.52 -8.59 -3.03
N ALA A 192 16.24 -8.65 -2.67
CA ALA A 192 15.44 -9.86 -2.83
C ALA A 192 15.06 -10.06 -4.31
N VAL A 193 15.07 -11.30 -4.78
CA VAL A 193 14.65 -11.67 -6.14
C VAL A 193 13.39 -12.53 -6.05
N PHE A 194 12.27 -11.97 -6.48
CA PHE A 194 10.99 -12.69 -6.53
C PHE A 194 10.91 -13.52 -7.82
N VAL A 195 10.63 -14.82 -7.67
CA VAL A 195 10.49 -15.77 -8.79
C VAL A 195 9.10 -16.40 -8.77
N ASP A 196 8.62 -16.88 -9.90
CA ASP A 196 7.36 -17.60 -9.95
C ASP A 196 7.55 -19.05 -9.52
N GLU A 197 8.53 -19.74 -10.09
CA GLU A 197 8.79 -21.16 -9.84
C GLU A 197 10.22 -21.42 -9.38
N LEU A 198 10.45 -22.62 -8.84
CA LEU A 198 11.74 -22.94 -8.26
C LEU A 198 12.81 -23.23 -9.30
N ASP A 199 12.45 -23.64 -10.52
CA ASP A 199 13.42 -23.87 -11.60
C ASP A 199 14.23 -22.62 -11.98
N GLU A 200 13.69 -21.41 -11.72
CA GLU A 200 14.35 -20.11 -11.86
C GLU A 200 15.45 -19.84 -10.81
N VAL A 201 15.47 -20.58 -9.70
CA VAL A 201 16.41 -20.34 -8.58
C VAL A 201 17.68 -21.17 -8.77
N PRO A 202 18.91 -20.65 -8.77
CA PRO A 202 20.11 -21.49 -8.89
C PRO A 202 20.19 -22.59 -7.80
N ALA A 203 20.64 -23.79 -8.18
CA ALA A 203 20.80 -24.90 -7.24
C ALA A 203 21.74 -24.50 -6.08
N GLY A 204 21.41 -24.90 -4.85
CA GLY A 204 22.15 -24.51 -3.64
C GLY A 204 21.87 -23.10 -3.12
N ALA A 205 21.11 -22.26 -3.83
CA ALA A 205 20.78 -20.90 -3.38
C ALA A 205 19.78 -20.88 -2.21
N THR A 206 19.69 -19.72 -1.55
CA THR A 206 18.70 -19.49 -0.49
C THR A 206 17.36 -19.08 -1.11
N VAL A 207 16.29 -19.76 -0.72
CA VAL A 207 14.92 -19.44 -1.13
C VAL A 207 14.02 -19.29 0.09
N VAL A 208 13.17 -18.26 0.08
CA VAL A 208 12.12 -18.03 1.08
C VAL A 208 10.77 -18.40 0.46
N PHE A 209 9.99 -19.23 1.15
CA PHE A 209 8.59 -19.49 0.78
C PHE A 209 7.67 -18.44 1.37
N SER A 210 6.64 -18.03 0.62
CA SER A 210 5.75 -16.93 1.01
C SER A 210 4.90 -17.23 2.25
N ALA A 211 4.30 -16.18 2.83
CA ALA A 211 3.41 -16.32 3.98
C ALA A 211 2.17 -17.20 3.72
N HIS A 212 1.80 -17.36 2.45
CA HIS A 212 0.61 -18.08 2.00
C HIS A 212 0.77 -19.60 2.07
N GLY A 213 1.98 -20.10 2.27
CA GLY A 213 2.26 -21.54 2.27
C GLY A 213 2.44 -22.13 0.88
N VAL A 214 3.07 -23.30 0.84
CA VAL A 214 3.31 -24.06 -0.40
C VAL A 214 2.89 -25.51 -0.22
N ALA A 215 2.63 -26.20 -1.34
CA ALA A 215 2.33 -27.62 -1.32
C ALA A 215 3.57 -28.46 -0.94
N PRO A 216 3.40 -29.66 -0.36
CA PRO A 216 4.50 -30.59 -0.09
C PRO A 216 5.39 -30.91 -1.30
N SER A 217 4.84 -30.90 -2.52
CA SER A 217 5.60 -31.09 -3.77
C SER A 217 6.66 -30.01 -3.99
N VAL A 218 6.37 -28.76 -3.60
CA VAL A 218 7.32 -27.63 -3.70
C VAL A 218 8.49 -27.81 -2.73
N HIS A 219 8.24 -28.34 -1.53
CA HIS A 219 9.33 -28.72 -0.61
C HIS A 219 10.21 -29.84 -1.18
N GLN A 220 9.61 -30.84 -1.83
CA GLN A 220 10.35 -31.94 -2.46
C GLN A 220 11.22 -31.45 -3.63
N GLU A 221 10.69 -30.54 -4.45
CA GLU A 221 11.44 -29.91 -5.53
C GLU A 221 12.63 -29.10 -4.99
N ALA A 222 12.41 -28.25 -3.97
CA ALA A 222 13.48 -27.48 -3.34
C ALA A 222 14.59 -28.38 -2.77
N ALA A 223 14.22 -29.50 -2.15
CA ALA A 223 15.16 -30.50 -1.65
C ALA A 223 15.96 -31.15 -2.80
N GLY A 224 15.29 -31.54 -3.90
CA GLY A 224 15.94 -32.09 -5.09
C GLY A 224 16.96 -31.13 -5.72
N ARG A 225 16.69 -29.82 -5.65
CA ARG A 225 17.56 -28.74 -6.12
C ARG A 225 18.57 -28.26 -5.07
N ARG A 226 18.59 -28.91 -3.89
CA ARG A 226 19.47 -28.62 -2.74
C ARG A 226 19.39 -27.17 -2.27
N LEU A 227 18.23 -26.54 -2.40
CA LEU A 227 18.04 -25.16 -1.97
C LEU A 227 18.09 -25.05 -0.44
N ARG A 228 18.61 -23.93 0.06
CA ARG A 228 18.44 -23.55 1.47
C ARG A 228 17.07 -22.89 1.61
N VAL A 229 16.09 -23.65 2.07
CA VAL A 229 14.73 -23.16 2.27
C VAL A 229 14.60 -22.46 3.63
N ILE A 230 13.98 -21.28 3.63
CA ILE A 230 13.50 -20.59 4.83
C ILE A 230 11.99 -20.43 4.67
N ASP A 231 11.21 -21.06 5.55
CA ASP A 231 9.77 -21.11 5.40
C ASP A 231 9.06 -19.97 6.16
N ALA A 232 8.56 -18.98 5.40
CA ALA A 232 7.83 -17.85 5.95
C ALA A 232 6.32 -18.11 6.10
N THR A 233 5.83 -19.32 5.82
CA THR A 233 4.41 -19.68 5.96
C THR A 233 3.87 -19.21 7.30
N CYS A 234 2.73 -18.52 7.28
CA CYS A 234 2.07 -18.06 8.48
C CYS A 234 1.68 -19.26 9.36
N PRO A 235 1.96 -19.26 10.67
CA PRO A 235 1.60 -20.37 11.55
C PRO A 235 0.10 -20.73 11.53
N LEU A 236 -0.78 -19.77 11.22
CA LEU A 236 -2.22 -20.02 11.07
C LEU A 236 -2.56 -20.75 9.76
N VAL A 237 -1.77 -20.57 8.70
CA VAL A 237 -1.87 -21.38 7.47
C VAL A 237 -1.31 -22.78 7.73
N THR A 238 -0.17 -22.88 8.43
CA THR A 238 0.40 -24.19 8.84
C THR A 238 -0.57 -25.02 9.69
N LYS A 239 -1.41 -24.36 10.50
CA LYS A 239 -2.51 -25.01 11.25
C LYS A 239 -3.51 -25.67 10.30
N VAL A 240 -4.00 -24.95 9.29
CA VAL A 240 -4.92 -25.48 8.26
C VAL A 240 -4.28 -26.65 7.51
N HIS A 241 -3.02 -26.52 7.05
CA HIS A 241 -2.29 -27.61 6.41
C HIS A 241 -2.22 -28.86 7.31
N SER A 242 -2.00 -28.65 8.61
CA SER A 242 -1.93 -29.74 9.59
C SER A 242 -3.29 -30.39 9.83
N GLU A 243 -4.38 -29.63 9.76
CA GLU A 243 -5.75 -30.15 9.83
C GLU A 243 -6.10 -30.98 8.59
N VAL A 244 -5.76 -30.52 7.38
CA VAL A 244 -5.93 -31.31 6.14
C VAL A 244 -5.22 -32.65 6.25
N ARG A 245 -3.93 -32.65 6.63
CA ARG A 245 -3.18 -33.89 6.85
C ARG A 245 -3.80 -34.79 7.92
N ARG A 246 -4.36 -34.21 8.99
CA ARG A 246 -5.00 -34.96 10.08
C ARG A 246 -6.30 -35.62 9.62
N PHE A 247 -7.14 -34.91 8.87
CA PHE A 247 -8.37 -35.44 8.32
C PHE A 247 -8.10 -36.53 7.28
N ALA A 248 -7.10 -36.33 6.41
CA ALA A 248 -6.68 -37.34 5.44
C ALA A 248 -6.20 -38.64 6.11
N ARG A 249 -5.42 -38.55 7.19
CA ARG A 249 -4.99 -39.71 8.00
C ARG A 249 -6.13 -40.43 8.73
N ARG A 250 -7.31 -39.81 8.83
CA ARG A 250 -8.53 -40.37 9.42
C ARG A 250 -9.54 -40.75 8.34
N ASP A 251 -9.08 -40.95 7.12
CA ASP A 251 -9.88 -41.34 5.96
C ASP A 251 -11.04 -40.40 5.61
N HIS A 252 -10.98 -39.12 6.01
CA HIS A 252 -11.99 -38.16 5.59
C HIS A 252 -11.77 -37.73 4.14
N GLN A 253 -12.86 -37.48 3.43
CA GLN A 253 -12.88 -36.57 2.29
C GLN A 253 -12.95 -35.14 2.81
N ILE A 254 -12.21 -34.24 2.20
CA ILE A 254 -12.00 -32.88 2.71
C ILE A 254 -12.58 -31.90 1.71
N VAL A 255 -13.42 -30.98 2.19
CA VAL A 255 -13.91 -29.85 1.41
C VAL A 255 -13.15 -28.61 1.86
N LEU A 256 -12.31 -28.06 0.99
CA LEU A 256 -11.65 -26.77 1.21
C LEU A 256 -12.58 -25.66 0.73
N ILE A 257 -12.98 -24.77 1.62
CA ILE A 257 -13.66 -23.52 1.27
C ILE A 257 -12.58 -22.48 0.97
N GLY A 258 -12.48 -22.00 -0.26
CA GLY A 258 -11.41 -21.08 -0.67
C GLY A 258 -11.57 -20.59 -2.10
N HIS A 259 -10.72 -19.67 -2.53
CA HIS A 259 -10.74 -19.17 -3.91
C HIS A 259 -9.80 -19.96 -4.83
N ALA A 260 -10.29 -20.34 -6.01
CA ALA A 260 -9.49 -21.03 -7.01
C ALA A 260 -8.34 -20.13 -7.51
N GLY A 261 -7.15 -20.71 -7.67
CA GLY A 261 -5.95 -19.99 -8.11
C GLY A 261 -5.29 -19.10 -7.04
N HIS A 262 -5.77 -19.11 -5.79
CA HIS A 262 -5.09 -18.43 -4.70
C HIS A 262 -3.97 -19.31 -4.12
N GLU A 263 -2.76 -18.77 -3.94
CA GLU A 263 -1.57 -19.50 -3.47
C GLU A 263 -1.84 -20.32 -2.20
N GLU A 264 -2.51 -19.73 -1.21
CA GLU A 264 -2.89 -20.42 0.02
C GLU A 264 -3.82 -21.62 -0.21
N ALA A 265 -4.76 -21.51 -1.15
CA ALA A 265 -5.66 -22.59 -1.48
C ALA A 265 -4.91 -23.71 -2.22
N GLU A 266 -4.00 -23.37 -3.14
CA GLU A 266 -3.14 -24.34 -3.83
C GLU A 266 -2.22 -25.10 -2.86
N GLY A 267 -1.58 -24.38 -1.94
CA GLY A 267 -0.77 -24.98 -0.88
C GLY A 267 -1.57 -25.94 -0.01
N THR A 268 -2.76 -25.52 0.41
CA THR A 268 -3.66 -26.33 1.24
C THR A 268 -4.20 -27.56 0.51
N LEU A 269 -4.60 -27.43 -0.77
CA LEU A 269 -5.04 -28.55 -1.62
C LEU A 269 -3.92 -29.58 -1.77
N GLY A 270 -2.69 -29.12 -1.95
CA GLY A 270 -1.51 -29.95 -2.14
C GLY A 270 -1.16 -30.85 -0.94
N GLU A 271 -1.67 -30.56 0.26
CA GLU A 271 -1.44 -31.40 1.44
C GLU A 271 -2.12 -32.78 1.36
N ALA A 272 -3.25 -32.87 0.65
CA ALA A 272 -3.96 -34.13 0.41
C ALA A 272 -4.80 -34.06 -0.89
N PRO A 273 -4.17 -33.96 -2.08
CA PRO A 273 -4.85 -33.63 -3.33
C PRO A 273 -5.91 -34.67 -3.72
N GLU A 274 -5.64 -35.95 -3.47
CA GLU A 274 -6.58 -37.05 -3.81
C GLU A 274 -7.83 -37.10 -2.93
N ARG A 275 -7.86 -36.34 -1.84
CA ARG A 275 -8.96 -36.33 -0.86
C ARG A 275 -9.58 -34.96 -0.67
N THR A 276 -9.01 -33.91 -1.27
CA THR A 276 -9.44 -32.53 -1.03
C THR A 276 -10.12 -31.97 -2.27
N ARG A 277 -11.32 -31.40 -2.10
CA ARG A 277 -12.08 -30.72 -3.15
C ARG A 277 -12.31 -29.27 -2.76
N LEU A 278 -12.06 -28.36 -3.70
CA LEU A 278 -12.28 -26.93 -3.51
C LEU A 278 -13.74 -26.57 -3.78
N VAL A 279 -14.33 -25.75 -2.92
CA VAL A 279 -15.61 -25.06 -3.15
C VAL A 279 -15.44 -23.57 -2.84
N GLN A 280 -16.13 -22.72 -3.58
CA GLN A 280 -16.12 -21.26 -3.37
C GLN A 280 -17.50 -20.78 -2.87
N THR A 281 -18.57 -21.47 -3.27
CA THR A 281 -19.96 -21.05 -3.04
C THR A 281 -20.85 -22.20 -2.56
N ALA A 282 -22.05 -21.87 -2.06
CA ALA A 282 -23.08 -22.86 -1.75
C ALA A 282 -23.53 -23.66 -2.99
N ALA A 283 -23.47 -23.06 -4.19
CA ALA A 283 -23.77 -23.77 -5.43
C ALA A 283 -22.70 -24.85 -5.73
N ASP A 284 -21.43 -24.57 -5.45
CA ASP A 284 -20.36 -25.56 -5.60
C ASP A 284 -20.57 -26.74 -4.63
N VAL A 285 -21.05 -26.46 -3.41
CA VAL A 285 -21.41 -27.50 -2.44
C VAL A 285 -22.50 -28.41 -3.00
N ALA A 286 -23.51 -27.87 -3.68
CA ALA A 286 -24.55 -28.66 -4.33
C ALA A 286 -24.02 -29.46 -5.55
N ALA A 287 -22.99 -28.95 -6.24
CA ALA A 287 -22.37 -29.59 -7.38
C ALA A 287 -21.30 -30.65 -7.03
N LEU A 288 -20.92 -30.80 -5.75
CA LEU A 288 -20.01 -31.86 -5.33
C LEU A 288 -20.54 -33.24 -5.75
N PRO A 289 -19.65 -34.18 -6.14
CA PRO A 289 -20.07 -35.56 -6.37
C PRO A 289 -20.57 -36.19 -5.07
N ASP A 290 -21.24 -37.32 -5.17
CA ASP A 290 -21.54 -38.13 -3.99
C ASP A 290 -20.24 -38.61 -3.35
N ILE A 291 -20.18 -38.48 -2.03
CA ILE A 291 -19.00 -38.78 -1.23
C ILE A 291 -19.34 -39.90 -0.27
N ASP A 292 -18.65 -41.02 -0.42
CA ASP A 292 -18.70 -42.12 0.54
C ASP A 292 -17.76 -41.85 1.72
N GLY A 293 -18.24 -42.12 2.93
CA GLY A 293 -17.46 -42.03 4.16
C GLY A 293 -17.50 -40.65 4.85
N PRO A 294 -16.65 -40.42 5.85
CA PRO A 294 -16.68 -39.20 6.65
C PRO A 294 -16.17 -37.99 5.85
N VAL A 295 -16.83 -36.85 6.03
CA VAL A 295 -16.46 -35.58 5.38
C VAL A 295 -15.96 -34.61 6.44
N ALA A 296 -14.88 -33.91 6.15
CA ALA A 296 -14.44 -32.74 6.89
C ALA A 296 -14.41 -31.50 6.00
N TYR A 297 -14.43 -30.31 6.60
CA TYR A 297 -14.11 -29.09 5.88
C TYR A 297 -13.02 -28.30 6.60
N VAL A 298 -12.31 -27.51 5.80
CA VAL A 298 -11.35 -26.49 6.24
C VAL A 298 -11.58 -25.22 5.41
N THR A 299 -11.08 -24.08 5.85
CA THR A 299 -11.24 -22.83 5.09
C THR A 299 -9.92 -22.11 4.85
N GLN A 300 -9.86 -21.37 3.76
CA GLN A 300 -8.83 -20.36 3.56
C GLN A 300 -8.96 -19.26 4.63
N THR A 301 -7.83 -18.73 5.11
CA THR A 301 -7.74 -17.85 6.29
C THR A 301 -8.21 -16.42 6.04
N THR A 302 -8.36 -16.02 4.77
CA THR A 302 -8.62 -14.63 4.34
C THR A 302 -10.02 -14.40 3.74
N LEU A 303 -10.93 -15.37 3.87
CA LEU A 303 -12.31 -15.27 3.36
C LEU A 303 -13.18 -14.29 4.15
N ALA A 304 -14.28 -13.83 3.52
CA ALA A 304 -15.29 -13.08 4.23
C ALA A 304 -16.06 -14.02 5.20
N VAL A 305 -16.27 -13.56 6.43
CA VAL A 305 -16.90 -14.40 7.48
C VAL A 305 -18.33 -14.78 7.12
N ASP A 306 -19.07 -13.88 6.46
CA ASP A 306 -20.43 -14.11 5.97
C ASP A 306 -20.47 -15.14 4.83
N GLU A 307 -19.54 -15.06 3.87
CA GLU A 307 -19.37 -16.05 2.80
C GLU A 307 -19.13 -17.45 3.36
N VAL A 308 -18.16 -17.57 4.28
CA VAL A 308 -17.85 -18.85 4.93
C VAL A 308 -19.06 -19.39 5.67
N THR A 309 -19.79 -18.53 6.39
CA THR A 309 -21.00 -18.94 7.12
C THR A 309 -22.05 -19.54 6.18
N ALA A 310 -22.27 -18.94 5.01
CA ALA A 310 -23.22 -19.44 4.03
C ALA A 310 -22.80 -20.79 3.42
N VAL A 311 -21.51 -20.96 3.07
CA VAL A 311 -21.01 -22.21 2.50
C VAL A 311 -21.01 -23.33 3.55
N VAL A 312 -20.64 -23.04 4.80
CA VAL A 312 -20.68 -24.01 5.91
C VAL A 312 -22.11 -24.44 6.20
N ALA A 313 -23.10 -23.54 6.11
CA ALA A 313 -24.51 -23.90 6.26
C ALA A 313 -24.94 -24.91 5.20
N ALA A 314 -24.62 -24.66 3.92
CA ALA A 314 -24.90 -25.59 2.83
C ALA A 314 -24.18 -26.94 3.01
N LEU A 315 -22.94 -26.93 3.50
CA LEU A 315 -22.19 -28.17 3.78
C LEU A 315 -22.83 -28.98 4.90
N ARG A 316 -23.31 -28.34 5.96
CA ARG A 316 -23.99 -29.02 7.08
C ARG A 316 -25.35 -29.57 6.68
N GLU A 317 -26.06 -28.88 5.79
CA GLU A 317 -27.31 -29.39 5.22
C GLU A 317 -27.06 -30.64 4.37
N ARG A 318 -26.07 -30.59 3.48
CA ARG A 318 -25.73 -31.73 2.61
C ARG A 318 -25.06 -32.89 3.36
N PHE A 319 -24.19 -32.60 4.31
CA PHE A 319 -23.42 -33.57 5.09
C PHE A 319 -23.65 -33.35 6.59
N PRO A 320 -24.76 -33.87 7.18
CA PRO A 320 -25.11 -33.60 8.57
C PRO A 320 -24.07 -34.02 9.63
N GLN A 321 -23.18 -34.95 9.27
CA GLN A 321 -22.09 -35.45 10.13
C GLN A 321 -20.73 -34.82 9.77
N ILE A 322 -20.70 -33.73 9.00
CA ILE A 322 -19.46 -33.10 8.57
C ILE A 322 -18.66 -32.59 9.77
N THR A 323 -17.36 -32.89 9.78
CA THR A 323 -16.44 -32.43 10.82
C THR A 323 -15.81 -31.10 10.41
N GLY A 324 -15.92 -30.08 11.26
CA GLY A 324 -15.21 -28.82 11.07
C GLY A 324 -13.82 -28.81 11.72
N PRO A 325 -13.05 -27.73 11.51
CA PRO A 325 -11.77 -27.55 12.18
C PRO A 325 -11.95 -27.40 13.70
N GLY A 326 -10.88 -27.60 14.47
CA GLY A 326 -10.95 -27.53 15.94
C GLY A 326 -11.20 -26.12 16.47
N SER A 327 -10.84 -25.12 15.68
CA SER A 327 -11.12 -23.69 15.84
C SER A 327 -11.32 -23.10 14.44
N ASP A 328 -11.92 -21.91 14.33
CA ASP A 328 -12.08 -21.24 13.04
C ASP A 328 -10.75 -21.12 12.27
N ASP A 329 -10.83 -21.31 10.95
CA ASP A 329 -9.71 -21.20 10.03
C ASP A 329 -9.57 -19.78 9.47
N VAL A 330 -10.69 -19.04 9.31
CA VAL A 330 -10.64 -17.60 9.08
C VAL A 330 -9.92 -16.95 10.24
N CYS A 331 -8.76 -16.35 9.96
CA CYS A 331 -7.87 -15.95 11.03
C CYS A 331 -8.39 -14.73 11.80
N TYR A 332 -7.84 -14.52 13.00
CA TYR A 332 -8.19 -13.39 13.86
C TYR A 332 -8.06 -12.04 13.12
N ALA A 333 -6.99 -11.89 12.33
CA ALA A 333 -6.66 -10.66 11.65
C ALA A 333 -7.71 -10.29 10.59
N THR A 334 -8.17 -11.29 9.82
CA THR A 334 -9.24 -11.17 8.83
C THR A 334 -10.55 -10.77 9.51
N THR A 335 -10.95 -11.53 10.53
CA THR A 335 -12.20 -11.30 11.28
C THR A 335 -12.23 -9.90 11.91
N ASN A 336 -11.14 -9.50 12.56
CA ASN A 336 -11.07 -8.22 13.24
C ASN A 336 -11.09 -7.04 12.25
N ARG A 337 -10.38 -7.14 11.11
CA ARG A 337 -10.38 -6.08 10.09
C ARG A 337 -11.74 -5.93 9.43
N GLN A 338 -12.47 -7.03 9.20
CA GLN A 338 -13.85 -6.99 8.70
C GLN A 338 -14.79 -6.29 9.69
N ARG A 339 -14.69 -6.63 10.99
CA ARG A 339 -15.46 -5.92 12.04
C ARG A 339 -15.09 -4.44 12.12
N ALA A 340 -13.80 -4.13 12.01
CA ALA A 340 -13.29 -2.77 12.14
C ALA A 340 -13.76 -1.89 10.98
N VAL A 341 -13.68 -2.37 9.74
CA VAL A 341 -14.15 -1.58 8.57
C VAL A 341 -15.66 -1.34 8.62
N LEU A 342 -16.46 -2.34 9.03
CA LEU A 342 -17.91 -2.17 9.18
C LEU A 342 -18.27 -1.13 10.25
N ALA A 343 -17.48 -1.04 11.32
CA ALA A 343 -17.73 -0.07 12.40
C ALA A 343 -17.56 1.39 11.96
N VAL A 344 -16.86 1.67 10.87
CA VAL A 344 -16.69 3.03 10.33
C VAL A 344 -17.48 3.27 9.04
N ALA A 345 -17.86 2.21 8.32
CA ALA A 345 -18.55 2.31 7.04
C ALA A 345 -19.88 3.08 7.15
N GLY A 346 -20.65 2.85 8.21
CA GLY A 346 -21.93 3.52 8.47
C GLY A 346 -21.82 5.05 8.57
N GLU A 347 -20.75 5.52 9.21
CA GLU A 347 -20.44 6.94 9.47
C GLU A 347 -19.69 7.62 8.31
N SER A 348 -19.20 6.86 7.32
CA SER A 348 -18.37 7.39 6.23
C SER A 348 -19.20 7.73 4.99
N ASP A 349 -18.81 8.82 4.31
CA ASP A 349 -19.30 9.17 2.97
C ASP A 349 -18.66 8.26 1.90
N LEU A 350 -17.39 7.88 2.13
CA LEU A 350 -16.59 7.00 1.31
C LEU A 350 -15.57 6.26 2.18
N VAL A 351 -15.28 4.99 1.86
CA VAL A 351 -14.22 4.22 2.50
C VAL A 351 -13.09 3.92 1.50
N TYR A 352 -11.88 4.33 1.83
CA TYR A 352 -10.68 3.85 1.15
C TYR A 352 -10.12 2.63 1.90
N VAL A 353 -9.82 1.58 1.15
CA VAL A 353 -9.12 0.39 1.62
C VAL A 353 -7.75 0.37 0.97
N VAL A 354 -6.69 0.50 1.77
CA VAL A 354 -5.31 0.41 1.27
C VAL A 354 -4.92 -1.06 1.11
N GLY A 355 -4.56 -1.46 -0.10
CA GLY A 355 -4.13 -2.82 -0.40
C GLY A 355 -4.03 -3.09 -1.90
N SER A 356 -3.40 -4.22 -2.25
CA SER A 356 -3.21 -4.60 -3.64
C SER A 356 -4.35 -5.45 -4.20
N ARG A 357 -4.57 -5.39 -5.51
CA ARG A 357 -5.65 -6.14 -6.18
C ARG A 357 -5.56 -7.66 -6.01
N ASN A 358 -4.37 -8.21 -5.86
CA ASN A 358 -4.14 -9.63 -5.58
C ASN A 358 -4.27 -10.00 -4.09
N SER A 359 -4.56 -9.04 -3.20
CA SER A 359 -4.75 -9.30 -1.77
C SER A 359 -6.21 -9.68 -1.48
N SER A 360 -6.48 -10.99 -1.33
CA SER A 360 -7.81 -11.52 -0.98
C SER A 360 -8.45 -10.76 0.18
N ASN A 361 -7.75 -10.62 1.31
CA ASN A 361 -8.23 -9.87 2.47
C ASN A 361 -8.60 -8.42 2.14
N SER A 362 -7.77 -7.69 1.37
CA SER A 362 -8.03 -6.28 1.05
C SER A 362 -9.27 -6.14 0.16
N VAL A 363 -9.45 -7.04 -0.81
CA VAL A 363 -10.63 -7.08 -1.67
C VAL A 363 -11.88 -7.40 -0.85
N ARG A 364 -11.83 -8.38 0.07
CA ARG A 364 -12.96 -8.71 0.95
C ARG A 364 -13.42 -7.50 1.78
N LEU A 365 -12.51 -6.63 2.24
CA LEU A 365 -12.88 -5.42 2.99
C LEU A 365 -13.68 -4.43 2.13
N VAL A 366 -13.35 -4.28 0.84
CA VAL A 366 -14.10 -3.42 -0.09
C VAL A 366 -15.49 -3.99 -0.31
N GLU A 367 -15.57 -5.27 -0.69
CA GLU A 367 -16.85 -5.93 -0.95
C GLU A 367 -17.77 -5.91 0.27
N LEU A 368 -17.21 -6.05 1.48
CA LEU A 368 -17.97 -6.00 2.71
C LEU A 368 -18.63 -4.62 2.94
N VAL A 369 -17.91 -3.54 2.63
CA VAL A 369 -18.44 -2.17 2.71
C VAL A 369 -19.52 -1.94 1.64
N GLU A 370 -19.29 -2.42 0.42
CA GLU A 370 -20.25 -2.31 -0.69
C GLU A 370 -21.54 -3.08 -0.39
N ARG A 371 -21.46 -4.29 0.17
CA ARG A 371 -22.63 -5.07 0.64
C ARG A 371 -23.39 -4.36 1.76
N ALA A 372 -22.70 -3.57 2.58
CA ALA A 372 -23.33 -2.72 3.58
C ALA A 372 -23.97 -1.44 2.99
N GLY A 373 -23.99 -1.30 1.65
CA GLY A 373 -24.62 -0.18 0.94
C GLY A 373 -23.79 1.11 0.95
N LYS A 374 -22.49 1.01 1.18
CA LYS A 374 -21.57 2.15 1.27
C LYS A 374 -20.54 2.12 0.15
N SER A 375 -20.10 3.29 -0.28
CA SER A 375 -19.07 3.39 -1.33
C SER A 375 -17.70 3.02 -0.75
N ALA A 376 -16.99 2.12 -1.44
CA ALA A 376 -15.62 1.78 -1.11
C ALA A 376 -14.71 1.77 -2.33
N ARG A 377 -13.41 1.98 -2.08
CA ARG A 377 -12.36 1.97 -3.11
C ARG A 377 -11.12 1.27 -2.61
N LEU A 378 -10.67 0.27 -3.38
CA LEU A 378 -9.34 -0.31 -3.21
C LEU A 378 -8.29 0.63 -3.81
N ILE A 379 -7.31 1.05 -3.02
CA ILE A 379 -6.20 1.90 -3.46
C ILE A 379 -4.87 1.30 -3.01
N GLU A 380 -3.85 1.36 -3.86
CA GLU A 380 -2.50 0.90 -3.51
C GLU A 380 -1.78 1.89 -2.58
N ASP A 381 -1.92 3.18 -2.90
CA ASP A 381 -1.34 4.29 -2.16
C ASP A 381 -2.11 5.60 -2.42
N VAL A 382 -1.50 6.73 -2.03
CA VAL A 382 -2.04 8.09 -2.27
C VAL A 382 -2.38 8.37 -3.73
N THR A 383 -1.69 7.73 -4.69
CA THR A 383 -1.99 7.91 -6.12
C THR A 383 -3.31 7.27 -6.51
N GLY A 384 -3.87 6.37 -5.72
CA GLY A 384 -5.22 5.83 -5.95
C GLY A 384 -6.33 6.83 -5.63
N VAL A 385 -6.08 7.80 -4.74
CA VAL A 385 -7.09 8.76 -4.26
C VAL A 385 -7.50 9.70 -5.39
N ARG A 386 -8.80 9.85 -5.63
CA ARG A 386 -9.36 10.73 -6.67
C ARG A 386 -9.97 11.98 -6.05
N LEU A 387 -9.61 13.16 -6.55
CA LEU A 387 -10.16 14.43 -6.04
C LEU A 387 -11.69 14.50 -6.22
N ALA A 388 -12.20 13.97 -7.33
CA ALA A 388 -13.63 13.94 -7.60
C ALA A 388 -14.43 13.15 -6.54
N GLU A 389 -13.87 12.08 -5.98
CA GLU A 389 -14.51 11.28 -4.94
C GLU A 389 -14.48 11.95 -3.57
N LEU A 390 -13.55 12.89 -3.37
CA LEU A 390 -13.44 13.68 -2.15
C LEU A 390 -14.34 14.92 -2.17
N ALA A 391 -14.82 15.35 -3.34
CA ALA A 391 -15.66 16.54 -3.47
C ALA A 391 -16.97 16.35 -2.67
N GLY A 392 -17.22 17.23 -1.70
CA GLY A 392 -18.37 17.14 -0.80
C GLY A 392 -18.27 16.09 0.31
N ALA A 393 -17.30 15.17 0.28
CA ALA A 393 -17.08 14.19 1.33
C ALA A 393 -16.49 14.87 2.59
N THR A 394 -17.22 14.77 3.71
CA THR A 394 -16.85 15.34 5.01
C THR A 394 -16.24 14.28 5.93
N THR A 395 -16.68 13.02 5.81
CA THR A 395 -16.18 11.89 6.60
C THR A 395 -15.65 10.80 5.69
N VAL A 396 -14.36 10.47 5.84
CA VAL A 396 -13.68 9.44 5.05
C VAL A 396 -13.25 8.30 5.96
N GLY A 397 -13.75 7.10 5.70
CA GLY A 397 -13.20 5.89 6.29
C GLY A 397 -11.88 5.53 5.60
N LEU A 398 -10.83 5.26 6.37
CA LEU A 398 -9.55 4.85 5.81
C LEU A 398 -9.02 3.65 6.58
N THR A 399 -9.04 2.48 5.93
CA THR A 399 -8.52 1.22 6.48
C THR A 399 -7.43 0.66 5.57
N ALA A 400 -6.79 -0.43 6.00
CA ALA A 400 -5.77 -1.12 5.26
C ALA A 400 -5.89 -2.63 5.46
N GLY A 401 -5.68 -3.39 4.38
CA GLY A 401 -5.61 -4.84 4.43
C GLY A 401 -4.40 -5.35 5.21
N ALA A 402 -4.41 -6.64 5.55
CA ALA A 402 -3.39 -7.28 6.37
C ALA A 402 -1.97 -7.23 5.78
N SER A 403 -1.82 -7.01 4.48
CA SER A 403 -0.53 -6.91 3.79
C SER A 403 -0.08 -5.46 3.53
N ALA A 404 -0.87 -4.45 3.90
CA ALA A 404 -0.53 -3.05 3.65
C ALA A 404 0.16 -2.40 4.85
N SER A 405 1.23 -1.65 4.57
CA SER A 405 2.04 -0.98 5.60
C SER A 405 1.27 0.17 6.26
N PRO A 406 1.36 0.35 7.59
CA PRO A 406 0.82 1.52 8.30
C PRO A 406 1.35 2.85 7.75
N THR A 407 2.54 2.86 7.15
CA THR A 407 3.12 4.06 6.53
C THR A 407 2.31 4.54 5.34
N LEU A 408 1.68 3.65 4.57
CA LEU A 408 0.82 4.03 3.44
C LEU A 408 -0.42 4.78 3.92
N VAL A 409 -1.07 4.28 4.99
CA VAL A 409 -2.21 4.95 5.65
C VAL A 409 -1.78 6.34 6.13
N ALA A 410 -0.66 6.44 6.85
CA ALA A 410 -0.15 7.71 7.36
C ALA A 410 0.17 8.71 6.23
N ARG A 411 0.69 8.24 5.08
CA ARG A 411 0.94 9.07 3.90
C ARG A 411 -0.35 9.58 3.27
N ILE A 412 -1.40 8.76 3.20
CA ILE A 412 -2.71 9.19 2.71
C ILE A 412 -3.29 10.27 3.62
N VAL A 413 -3.31 10.06 4.95
CA VAL A 413 -3.78 11.07 5.93
C VAL A 413 -3.01 12.39 5.78
N ARG A 414 -1.68 12.31 5.67
CA ARG A 414 -0.82 13.49 5.45
C ARG A 414 -1.17 14.21 4.15
N SER A 415 -1.52 13.46 3.10
CA SER A 415 -1.86 14.04 1.81
C SER A 415 -3.25 14.69 1.84
N LEU A 416 -4.22 14.08 2.51
CA LEU A 416 -5.54 14.68 2.73
C LEU A 416 -5.46 16.03 3.48
N ARG A 417 -4.50 16.19 4.39
CA ARG A 417 -4.24 17.49 5.08
C ARG A 417 -3.81 18.62 4.13
N ARG A 418 -3.39 18.33 2.91
CA ARG A 418 -3.11 19.36 1.88
C ARG A 418 -4.40 19.97 1.33
N LEU A 419 -5.53 19.26 1.41
CA LEU A 419 -6.85 19.73 0.97
C LEU A 419 -7.60 20.56 2.04
N GLY A 420 -7.12 20.58 3.29
CA GLY A 420 -7.73 21.32 4.39
C GLY A 420 -7.49 20.67 5.75
N PRO A 421 -8.09 21.20 6.83
CA PRO A 421 -8.01 20.59 8.15
C PRO A 421 -8.51 19.15 8.15
N VAL A 422 -7.77 18.25 8.80
CA VAL A 422 -8.16 16.84 8.96
C VAL A 422 -8.14 16.48 10.44
N GLU A 423 -9.32 16.17 10.97
CA GLU A 423 -9.47 15.49 12.25
C GLU A 423 -9.29 13.99 12.02
N VAL A 424 -8.47 13.32 12.84
CA VAL A 424 -8.28 11.87 12.75
C VAL A 424 -8.91 11.25 13.98
N VAL A 425 -9.86 10.35 13.76
CA VAL A 425 -10.61 9.69 14.83
C VAL A 425 -10.41 8.18 14.71
N GLU A 426 -9.82 7.58 15.73
CA GLU A 426 -9.66 6.13 15.79
C GLU A 426 -10.93 5.46 16.32
N ARG A 427 -11.30 4.33 15.71
CA ARG A 427 -12.42 3.47 16.13
C ARG A 427 -11.91 2.05 16.37
N ARG A 428 -11.62 1.74 17.64
CA ARG A 428 -11.08 0.44 18.03
C ARG A 428 -12.19 -0.53 18.40
N VAL A 429 -12.26 -1.65 17.68
CA VAL A 429 -13.21 -2.74 17.95
C VAL A 429 -12.53 -3.97 18.56
N ALA A 430 -11.21 -4.09 18.44
CA ALA A 430 -10.43 -5.17 19.01
C ALA A 430 -8.98 -4.73 19.30
N THR A 431 -8.29 -5.52 20.13
CA THR A 431 -6.86 -5.41 20.40
C THR A 431 -6.18 -6.70 19.97
N GLU A 432 -5.16 -6.59 19.10
CA GLU A 432 -4.36 -7.71 18.63
C GLU A 432 -3.05 -7.74 19.42
N THR A 433 -2.75 -8.86 20.09
CA THR A 433 -1.53 -9.05 20.91
C THR A 433 -0.68 -10.23 20.45
N ILE A 434 -1.10 -10.90 19.38
CA ILE A 434 -0.44 -12.09 18.85
C ILE A 434 0.86 -11.67 18.17
N THR A 435 1.93 -12.41 18.43
CA THR A 435 3.20 -12.33 17.72
C THR A 435 3.64 -13.73 17.33
N PHE A 436 4.46 -13.85 16.28
CA PHE A 436 5.00 -15.13 15.85
C PHE A 436 6.52 -15.05 15.77
N ASN A 437 7.20 -16.04 16.36
CA ASN A 437 8.65 -16.11 16.35
C ASN A 437 9.20 -16.44 14.95
N LEU A 438 10.40 -15.97 14.67
CA LEU A 438 11.17 -16.34 13.49
C LEU A 438 11.43 -17.87 13.42
N PRO A 439 11.57 -18.43 12.21
CA PRO A 439 11.89 -19.84 12.03
C PRO A 439 13.30 -20.15 12.56
N ARG A 440 13.58 -21.42 12.88
CA ARG A 440 14.81 -21.83 13.59
C ARG A 440 16.09 -21.47 12.85
N GLU A 441 16.03 -21.44 11.53
CA GLU A 441 17.10 -21.05 10.61
C GLU A 441 17.55 -19.60 10.81
N LEU A 442 16.67 -18.76 11.39
CA LEU A 442 16.90 -17.34 11.68
C LEU A 442 16.83 -17.03 13.19
N ALA A 443 16.41 -17.99 14.01
CA ALA A 443 16.41 -17.86 15.46
C ALA A 443 17.87 -17.94 15.97
N SER A 444 18.46 -16.79 16.26
CA SER A 444 19.79 -16.62 16.86
C SER A 444 19.69 -15.84 18.15
#